data_AF-A0A2S5G9N2-F1
#
_entry.id   AF-A0A2S5G9N2-F1
#
_cell.length_a   1.000
_cell.length_b   1.000
_cell.length_c   1.000
_cell.angle_alpha   90.00
_cell.angle_beta   90.00
_cell.angle_gamma   90.00
#
_symmetry.space_group_name_H-M   'P 1'
#
loop_
_entity.id
_entity.type
_entity.pdbx_description
1 polymer ?
#
loop_
_entity_poly.entity_id
_entity_poly.type
_entity_poly.pdbx_seq_one_letter_code
_entity_poly.pdbx_strand_id
1 'polypeptide(L)'
;MKKLRARMDESILVCVYYGPNGERLIRRGCKIANMLDCPLYVLTVDPNPYDDISADKQAYIEQWKKVAEEHGAEDFIIRDNEKSPVAKVIAEISRELDITQIILGQSPQSRWEEIKKGSFLNLLLREISFVDFHIVAIDRSVEDDDNLFDSGTRAYLVKREDGHYISFVYNDDVVAEGIFYKETGTDFNNGVFKFARDNKTCQLHVTDDKITEPTTIHKVIKEEEL
;
A
#
# COMPACT_ATOMS: atom_id res chain seq x y z
N MET A 1 -36.53 11.17 -18.32
CA MET A 1 -36.22 12.46 -17.65
C MET A 1 -35.06 12.23 -16.68
N LYS A 2 -33.89 12.85 -16.91
CA LYS A 2 -32.80 12.88 -15.90
C LYS A 2 -33.28 13.81 -14.77
N LYS A 3 -33.36 13.30 -13.53
CA LYS A 3 -33.59 14.16 -12.36
C LYS A 3 -32.43 15.15 -12.27
N LEU A 4 -32.72 16.45 -12.25
CA LEU A 4 -31.75 17.45 -11.79
C LEU A 4 -31.41 17.09 -10.35
N ARG A 5 -30.15 16.75 -10.08
CA ARG A 5 -29.62 16.71 -8.71
C ARG A 5 -29.16 18.13 -8.40
N ALA A 6 -29.63 18.67 -7.29
CA ALA A 6 -29.01 19.86 -6.71
C ALA A 6 -27.65 19.42 -6.16
N ARG A 7 -26.61 20.22 -6.40
CA ARG A 7 -25.28 20.02 -5.82
C ARG A 7 -25.45 19.90 -4.30
N MET A 8 -25.04 18.78 -3.72
CA MET A 8 -25.09 18.62 -2.26
C MET A 8 -23.96 19.45 -1.65
N ASP A 9 -24.20 20.02 -0.46
CA ASP A 9 -23.20 20.77 0.30
C ASP A 9 -22.30 19.78 1.06
N GLU A 10 -21.63 18.92 0.29
CA GLU A 10 -20.79 17.84 0.76
C GLU A 10 -19.38 18.03 0.21
N SER A 11 -18.38 17.47 0.89
CA SER A 11 -16.99 17.50 0.45
C SER A 11 -16.26 16.29 1.01
N ILE A 12 -15.62 15.51 0.14
CA ILE A 12 -15.04 14.21 0.51
C ILE A 12 -13.52 14.29 0.55
N LEU A 13 -12.92 13.80 1.63
CA LEU A 13 -11.49 13.55 1.73
C LEU A 13 -11.23 12.04 1.74
N VAL A 14 -10.42 11.56 0.80
CA VAL A 14 -9.92 10.17 0.81
C VAL A 14 -8.51 10.18 1.36
N CYS A 15 -8.30 9.58 2.54
CA CYS A 15 -6.94 9.40 3.05
C CYS A 15 -6.39 8.06 2.54
N VAL A 16 -5.31 8.14 1.79
CA VAL A 16 -4.56 6.98 1.32
C VAL A 16 -3.21 6.93 2.01
N TYR A 17 -2.79 5.72 2.35
CA TYR A 17 -1.49 5.41 2.90
C TYR A 17 -0.97 4.17 2.19
N TYR A 18 0.36 4.05 2.11
CA TYR A 18 1.16 3.08 1.35
C TYR A 18 0.44 1.77 0.96
N GLY A 19 0.62 1.33 -0.29
CA GLY A 19 0.25 -0.01 -0.75
C GLY A 19 -0.84 -0.06 -1.84
N PRO A 20 -1.25 -1.26 -2.26
CA PRO A 20 -2.14 -1.44 -3.41
C PRO A 20 -3.58 -0.97 -3.15
N ASN A 21 -4.00 -0.82 -1.88
CA ASN A 21 -5.37 -0.48 -1.55
C ASN A 21 -5.74 1.00 -1.73
N GLY A 22 -4.76 1.91 -1.90
CA GLY A 22 -5.05 3.33 -2.13
C GLY A 22 -5.93 3.56 -3.36
N GLU A 23 -5.70 2.83 -4.45
CA GLU A 23 -6.53 2.91 -5.66
C GLU A 23 -8.00 2.53 -5.38
N ARG A 24 -8.23 1.47 -4.61
CA ARG A 24 -9.58 1.02 -4.24
C ARG A 24 -10.31 2.09 -3.42
N LEU A 25 -9.60 2.73 -2.49
CA LEU A 25 -10.15 3.82 -1.68
C LEU A 25 -10.53 5.02 -2.54
N ILE A 26 -9.64 5.45 -3.44
CA ILE A 26 -9.88 6.57 -4.34
C ILE A 26 -11.09 6.29 -5.23
N ARG A 27 -11.13 5.13 -5.92
CA ARG A 27 -12.28 4.75 -6.76
C ARG A 27 -13.58 4.69 -5.96
N ARG A 28 -13.54 4.21 -4.71
CA ARG A 28 -14.71 4.18 -3.83
C ARG A 28 -15.16 5.60 -3.48
N GLY A 29 -14.23 6.49 -3.15
CA GLY A 29 -14.51 7.89 -2.87
C GLY A 29 -15.08 8.61 -4.07
N CYS A 30 -14.47 8.49 -5.24
CA CYS A 30 -14.98 9.09 -6.48
C CYS A 30 -16.39 8.62 -6.79
N LYS A 31 -16.70 7.33 -6.54
CA LYS A 31 -18.07 6.83 -6.69
C LYS A 31 -19.05 7.53 -5.74
N ILE A 32 -18.66 7.78 -4.49
CA ILE A 32 -19.52 8.48 -3.51
C ILE A 32 -19.66 9.96 -3.89
N ALA A 33 -18.56 10.64 -4.22
CA ALA A 33 -18.55 12.03 -4.66
C ALA A 33 -19.45 12.25 -5.88
N ASN A 34 -19.35 11.38 -6.89
CA ASN A 34 -20.21 11.40 -8.07
C ASN A 34 -21.69 11.13 -7.76
N MET A 35 -21.99 10.35 -6.72
CA MET A 35 -23.39 10.12 -6.30
C MET A 35 -23.97 11.34 -5.61
N LEU A 36 -23.17 12.06 -4.84
CA LEU A 36 -23.55 13.27 -4.10
C LEU A 36 -23.44 14.55 -4.95
N ASP A 37 -22.77 14.47 -6.10
CA ASP A 37 -22.43 15.62 -6.95
C ASP A 37 -21.62 16.67 -6.16
N CYS A 38 -20.49 16.23 -5.60
CA CYS A 38 -19.67 17.01 -4.68
C CYS A 38 -18.16 16.86 -4.97
N PRO A 39 -17.30 17.79 -4.50
CA PRO A 39 -15.86 17.69 -4.67
C PRO A 39 -15.26 16.51 -3.89
N LEU A 40 -14.10 16.06 -4.36
CA LEU A 40 -13.30 15.03 -3.72
C LEU A 40 -11.82 15.41 -3.74
N TYR A 41 -11.18 15.25 -2.59
CA TYR A 41 -9.76 15.46 -2.39
C TYR A 41 -9.11 14.14 -1.99
N VAL A 42 -7.88 13.92 -2.41
CA VAL A 42 -7.06 12.78 -1.96
C VAL A 42 -5.93 13.33 -1.12
N LEU A 43 -5.65 12.69 0.02
CA LEU A 43 -4.59 13.09 0.94
C LEU A 43 -3.68 11.90 1.23
N THR A 44 -2.38 12.12 1.08
CA THR A 44 -1.31 11.28 1.64
C THR A 44 -0.48 12.10 2.60
N VAL A 45 -0.17 11.51 3.77
CA VAL A 45 0.65 12.13 4.82
C VAL A 45 1.85 11.24 5.09
N ASP A 46 3.06 11.82 5.05
CA ASP A 46 4.31 11.14 5.32
C ASP A 46 5.16 11.92 6.33
N PRO A 47 5.72 11.28 7.38
CA PRO A 47 6.67 11.93 8.27
C PRO A 47 8.03 12.22 7.62
N ASN A 48 8.38 11.51 6.55
CA ASN A 48 9.63 11.72 5.83
C ASN A 48 9.42 12.64 4.62
N PRO A 49 10.47 13.33 4.15
CA PRO A 49 10.43 14.05 2.88
C PRO A 49 10.08 13.14 1.71
N TYR A 50 9.38 13.65 0.71
CA TYR A 50 9.00 12.89 -0.48
C TYR A 50 10.20 12.32 -1.25
N ASP A 51 11.33 13.02 -1.22
CA ASP A 51 12.57 12.56 -1.87
C ASP A 51 13.24 11.41 -1.11
N ASP A 52 12.91 11.22 0.18
CA ASP A 52 13.50 10.22 1.07
C ASP A 52 12.64 8.96 1.23
N ILE A 53 11.40 8.96 0.71
CA ILE A 53 10.56 7.76 0.71
C ILE A 53 11.03 6.73 -0.33
N SER A 54 10.77 5.45 -0.07
CA SER A 54 11.20 4.36 -0.95
C SER A 54 10.62 4.48 -2.36
N ALA A 55 11.36 3.95 -3.36
CA ALA A 55 10.92 3.94 -4.76
C ALA A 55 9.54 3.28 -4.94
N ASP A 56 9.26 2.22 -4.19
CA ASP A 56 7.96 1.53 -4.21
C ASP A 56 6.83 2.46 -3.74
N LYS A 57 7.08 3.25 -2.68
CA LYS A 57 6.09 4.21 -2.16
C LYS A 57 5.85 5.35 -3.14
N GLN A 58 6.91 5.87 -3.77
CA GLN A 58 6.78 6.88 -4.82
C GLN A 58 5.96 6.34 -6.01
N ALA A 59 6.19 5.09 -6.41
CA ALA A 59 5.44 4.45 -7.49
C ALA A 59 3.93 4.35 -7.17
N TYR A 60 3.57 4.00 -5.93
CA TYR A 60 2.16 4.00 -5.50
C TYR A 60 1.55 5.40 -5.53
N ILE A 61 2.26 6.42 -5.04
CA ILE A 61 1.75 7.81 -5.06
C ILE A 61 1.50 8.26 -6.49
N GLU A 62 2.40 7.98 -7.42
CA GLU A 62 2.24 8.33 -8.83
C GLU A 62 1.04 7.61 -9.46
N GLN A 63 0.87 6.32 -9.17
CA GLN A 63 -0.31 5.57 -9.61
C GLN A 63 -1.61 6.18 -9.06
N TRP A 64 -1.64 6.55 -7.78
CA TRP A 64 -2.83 7.14 -7.16
C TRP A 64 -3.16 8.51 -7.70
N LYS A 65 -2.18 9.37 -7.97
CA LYS A 65 -2.38 10.67 -8.64
C LYS A 65 -3.10 10.48 -9.96
N LYS A 66 -2.62 9.55 -10.78
CA LYS A 66 -3.23 9.22 -12.08
C LYS A 66 -4.68 8.75 -11.91
N VAL A 67 -4.93 7.84 -10.97
CA VAL A 67 -6.30 7.36 -10.69
C VAL A 67 -7.21 8.51 -10.21
N ALA A 68 -6.71 9.38 -9.34
CA ALA A 68 -7.47 10.52 -8.83
C ALA A 68 -7.85 11.49 -9.95
N GLU A 69 -6.89 11.84 -10.82
CA GLU A 69 -7.11 12.70 -11.99
C GLU A 69 -8.12 12.08 -12.96
N GLU A 70 -7.95 10.80 -13.31
CA GLU A 70 -8.86 10.07 -14.22
C GLU A 70 -10.31 10.03 -13.72
N HIS A 71 -10.53 10.14 -12.41
CA HIS A 71 -11.85 10.08 -11.79
C HIS A 71 -12.38 11.43 -11.32
N GLY A 72 -11.69 12.53 -11.68
CA GLY A 72 -12.13 13.89 -11.42
C GLY A 72 -12.02 14.31 -9.96
N ALA A 73 -10.98 13.86 -9.24
CA ALA A 73 -10.62 14.48 -7.98
C ALA A 73 -10.25 15.96 -8.20
N GLU A 74 -10.62 16.82 -7.26
CA GLU A 74 -10.31 18.25 -7.29
C GLU A 74 -8.83 18.50 -7.03
N ASP A 75 -8.23 17.75 -6.09
CA ASP A 75 -6.80 17.85 -5.80
C ASP A 75 -6.24 16.54 -5.21
N PHE A 76 -4.93 16.37 -5.36
CA PHE A 76 -4.13 15.33 -4.72
C PHE A 76 -3.07 15.99 -3.83
N ILE A 77 -3.31 15.95 -2.52
CA ILE A 77 -2.53 16.64 -1.51
C ILE A 77 -1.46 15.71 -0.94
N ILE A 78 -0.21 16.14 -1.02
CA ILE A 78 0.92 15.48 -0.35
C ILE A 78 1.35 16.37 0.81
N ARG A 79 1.29 15.83 2.03
CA ARG A 79 1.91 16.42 3.22
C ARG A 79 3.08 15.54 3.63
N ASP A 80 4.29 15.93 3.23
CA ASP A 80 5.55 15.24 3.56
C ASP A 80 6.34 16.00 4.63
N ASN A 81 7.40 15.39 5.17
CA ASN A 81 8.25 15.96 6.23
C ASN A 81 7.44 16.43 7.46
N GLU A 82 6.30 15.78 7.71
CA GLU A 82 5.33 16.26 8.69
C GLU A 82 5.65 15.72 10.08
N LYS A 83 5.93 16.64 11.01
CA LYS A 83 6.26 16.30 12.40
C LYS A 83 5.03 16.18 13.28
N SER A 84 3.92 16.75 12.84
CA SER A 84 2.64 16.67 13.53
C SER A 84 2.06 15.27 13.42
N PRO A 85 1.33 14.78 14.43
CA PRO A 85 0.60 13.54 14.30
C PRO A 85 -0.34 13.56 13.08
N VAL A 86 -0.34 12.50 12.28
CA VAL A 86 -1.16 12.37 11.06
C VAL A 86 -2.63 12.76 11.29
N ALA A 87 -3.22 12.40 12.44
CA ALA A 87 -4.59 12.77 12.77
C ALA A 87 -4.83 14.29 12.84
N LYS A 88 -3.85 15.07 13.31
CA LYS A 88 -3.93 16.54 13.32
C LYS A 88 -3.84 17.13 11.93
N VAL A 89 -2.94 16.59 11.11
CA VAL A 89 -2.78 17.00 9.71
C VAL A 89 -4.08 16.78 8.93
N ILE A 90 -4.70 15.60 9.10
CA ILE A 90 -6.01 15.30 8.52
C ILE A 90 -7.05 16.28 9.06
N ALA A 91 -7.06 16.58 10.36
CA ALA A 91 -8.00 17.53 10.97
C ALA A 91 -7.83 18.96 10.42
N GLU A 92 -6.60 19.40 10.18
CA GLU A 92 -6.27 20.71 9.61
C GLU A 92 -6.78 20.81 8.17
N ILE A 93 -6.39 19.86 7.30
CA ILE A 93 -6.89 19.77 5.92
C ILE A 93 -8.41 19.71 5.88
N SER A 94 -9.03 18.96 6.80
CA SER A 94 -10.48 18.81 6.86
C SER A 94 -11.19 20.13 7.15
N ARG A 95 -10.58 21.03 7.94
CA ARG A 95 -11.10 22.37 8.19
C ARG A 95 -10.81 23.33 7.04
N GLU A 96 -9.62 23.24 6.44
CA GLU A 96 -9.21 24.11 5.33
C GLU A 96 -10.09 23.92 4.09
N LEU A 97 -10.58 22.70 3.84
CA LEU A 97 -11.35 22.32 2.66
C LEU A 97 -12.83 22.05 2.95
N ASP A 98 -13.31 22.44 4.14
CA ASP A 98 -14.70 22.22 4.59
C ASP A 98 -15.18 20.78 4.35
N ILE A 99 -14.33 19.80 4.67
CA ILE A 99 -14.61 18.37 4.46
C ILE A 99 -15.76 17.96 5.36
N THR A 100 -16.76 17.30 4.80
CA THR A 100 -17.91 16.75 5.51
C THR A 100 -17.79 15.24 5.74
N GLN A 101 -17.03 14.55 4.87
CA GLN A 101 -16.86 13.10 4.92
C GLN A 101 -15.40 12.69 4.69
N ILE A 102 -14.89 11.80 5.53
CA ILE A 102 -13.55 11.22 5.38
C ILE A 102 -13.67 9.72 5.09
N ILE A 103 -13.00 9.28 4.02
CA ILE A 103 -12.90 7.87 3.62
C ILE A 103 -11.54 7.32 4.03
N LEU A 104 -11.57 6.22 4.78
CA LEU A 104 -10.39 5.52 5.28
C LEU A 104 -10.46 4.04 4.94
N GLY A 105 -9.31 3.42 4.70
CA GLY A 105 -9.21 1.96 4.64
C GLY A 105 -9.32 1.32 6.02
N GLN A 106 -9.97 0.15 6.07
CA GLN A 106 -9.95 -0.76 7.22
C GLN A 106 -8.58 -1.44 7.34
N SER A 107 -7.54 -0.65 7.59
CA SER A 107 -6.17 -1.15 7.73
C SER A 107 -6.00 -1.96 9.03
N PRO A 108 -5.12 -2.97 9.06
CA PRO A 108 -4.73 -3.65 10.29
C PRO A 108 -4.27 -2.64 11.35
N GLN A 109 -4.60 -2.94 12.60
CA GLN A 109 -4.24 -2.09 13.72
C GLN A 109 -2.71 -1.87 13.80
N SER A 110 -1.90 -2.84 13.35
CA SER A 110 -0.44 -2.81 13.30
C SER A 110 0.15 -1.66 12.47
N ARG A 111 -0.41 -1.33 11.29
CA ARG A 111 0.10 -0.23 10.43
C ARG A 111 -0.15 1.15 11.02
N TRP A 112 -1.28 1.29 11.71
CA TRP A 112 -1.57 2.47 12.51
C TRP A 112 -0.81 2.46 13.85
N GLU A 113 -0.43 1.27 14.36
CA GLU A 113 0.37 1.09 15.56
C GLU A 113 1.84 1.51 15.37
N GLU A 114 2.41 1.31 14.17
CA GLU A 114 3.70 1.89 13.76
C GLU A 114 3.68 3.43 13.88
N ILE A 115 2.52 4.03 13.64
CA ILE A 115 2.32 5.48 13.80
C ILE A 115 2.14 5.83 15.29
N LYS A 116 1.42 5.03 16.11
CA LYS A 116 1.24 5.23 17.58
C LYS A 116 0.80 3.97 18.36
N LYS A 117 1.17 3.84 19.65
CA LYS A 117 0.64 2.84 20.61
C LYS A 117 -0.87 2.99 20.96
N GLY A 118 -1.79 2.84 20.00
CA GLY A 118 -3.25 2.88 20.18
C GLY A 118 -4.04 2.89 18.86
N SER A 119 -5.38 2.79 18.93
CA SER A 119 -6.23 2.84 17.73
C SER A 119 -6.22 4.22 17.08
N PHE A 120 -5.69 4.33 15.86
CA PHE A 120 -5.65 5.57 15.09
C PHE A 120 -7.03 6.13 14.76
N LEU A 121 -8.01 5.27 14.48
CA LEU A 121 -9.40 5.69 14.31
C LEU A 121 -9.91 6.43 15.55
N ASN A 122 -9.60 5.94 16.75
CA ASN A 122 -9.99 6.62 17.99
C ASN A 122 -9.28 7.98 18.15
N LEU A 123 -8.08 8.15 17.61
CA LEU A 123 -7.42 9.45 17.60
C LEU A 123 -8.09 10.41 16.62
N LEU A 124 -8.42 9.95 15.41
CA LEU A 124 -9.18 10.73 14.44
C LEU A 124 -10.53 11.17 15.00
N LEU A 125 -11.29 10.26 15.61
CA LEU A 125 -12.58 10.57 16.24
C LEU A 125 -12.46 11.59 17.39
N ARG A 126 -11.30 11.68 18.05
CA ARG A 126 -11.04 12.68 19.09
C ARG A 126 -10.64 14.04 18.52
N GLU A 127 -9.85 14.05 17.45
CA GLU A 127 -9.35 15.28 16.80
C GLU A 127 -10.38 15.90 15.85
N ILE A 128 -11.29 15.08 15.30
CA ILE A 128 -12.23 15.44 14.24
C ILE A 128 -13.64 14.98 14.64
N SER A 129 -14.41 15.88 15.23
CA SER A 129 -15.79 15.64 15.69
C SER A 129 -16.87 16.21 14.76
N PHE A 130 -16.46 16.78 13.62
CA PHE A 130 -17.33 17.53 12.70
C PHE A 130 -17.49 16.89 11.32
N VAL A 131 -16.94 15.67 11.13
CA VAL A 131 -17.01 14.94 9.85
C VAL A 131 -17.53 13.53 10.07
N ASP A 132 -18.19 12.99 9.05
CA ASP A 132 -18.57 11.58 9.00
C ASP A 132 -17.40 10.73 8.50
N PHE A 133 -17.19 9.57 9.12
CA PHE A 133 -16.14 8.63 8.72
C PHE A 133 -16.70 7.42 7.98
N HIS A 134 -16.18 7.15 6.79
CA HIS A 134 -16.48 5.95 6.01
C HIS A 134 -15.29 5.00 6.04
N ILE A 135 -15.44 3.88 6.75
CA ILE A 135 -14.43 2.82 6.79
C ILE A 135 -14.70 1.82 5.67
N VAL A 136 -13.80 1.75 4.70
CA VAL A 136 -13.89 0.87 3.53
C VAL A 136 -13.08 -0.39 3.82
N ALA A 137 -13.73 -1.56 3.76
CA ALA A 137 -13.02 -2.82 3.79
C ALA A 137 -12.00 -2.87 2.65
N ILE A 138 -10.79 -3.33 2.94
CA ILE A 138 -9.69 -3.46 1.99
C ILE A 138 -9.35 -4.94 1.79
N ASP A 139 -8.74 -5.28 0.65
CA ASP A 139 -8.32 -6.66 0.39
C ASP A 139 -7.01 -6.93 1.13
N ARG A 140 -7.02 -7.94 2.01
CA ARG A 140 -5.92 -8.26 2.92
C ARG A 140 -4.85 -9.14 2.27
N SER A 141 -5.20 -9.89 1.22
CA SER A 141 -4.26 -10.81 0.56
C SER A 141 -3.19 -10.12 -0.27
N VAL A 142 -3.31 -8.81 -0.51
CA VAL A 142 -2.33 -8.01 -1.26
C VAL A 142 -1.42 -7.19 -0.32
N GLU A 143 -1.70 -7.18 0.99
CA GLU A 143 -1.02 -6.31 1.98
C GLU A 143 -0.18 -7.05 3.03
N ASP A 144 -0.31 -8.37 3.16
CA ASP A 144 0.44 -9.14 4.17
C ASP A 144 1.95 -9.21 3.88
N ASP A 145 2.42 -8.94 2.65
CA ASP A 145 3.85 -9.02 2.32
C ASP A 145 4.68 -7.84 2.87
N ASP A 146 4.21 -6.59 2.80
CA ASP A 146 5.10 -5.43 3.02
C ASP A 146 5.46 -5.17 4.51
N ASN A 147 4.80 -5.83 5.45
CA ASN A 147 5.04 -5.71 6.90
C ASN A 147 5.67 -6.98 7.52
N LEU A 148 5.70 -8.09 6.78
CA LEU A 148 6.43 -9.28 7.20
C LEU A 148 7.91 -9.14 6.90
N PHE A 149 8.31 -8.28 5.95
CA PHE A 149 9.67 -8.26 5.43
C PHE A 149 10.34 -6.87 5.45
N ASP A 150 11.65 -6.84 5.71
CA ASP A 150 12.55 -5.71 5.57
C ASP A 150 12.64 -5.24 4.09
N SER A 151 13.29 -4.09 3.87
CA SER A 151 13.51 -3.56 2.52
C SER A 151 14.18 -4.57 1.59
N GLY A 152 13.64 -4.66 0.37
CA GLY A 152 14.08 -5.64 -0.62
C GLY A 152 15.57 -5.52 -0.95
N THR A 153 16.29 -6.64 -0.87
CA THR A 153 17.71 -6.75 -1.22
C THR A 153 17.86 -7.62 -2.47
N ARG A 154 18.67 -7.17 -3.42
CA ARG A 154 18.94 -7.95 -4.64
C ARG A 154 19.60 -9.29 -4.29
N ALA A 155 19.07 -10.37 -4.84
CA ALA A 155 19.57 -11.72 -4.62
C ALA A 155 19.43 -12.58 -5.89
N TYR A 156 20.05 -13.75 -5.86
CA TYR A 156 20.12 -14.68 -6.97
C TYR A 156 19.65 -16.06 -6.50
N LEU A 157 18.76 -16.69 -7.26
CA LEU A 157 18.40 -18.08 -7.06
C LEU A 157 19.51 -18.95 -7.64
N VAL A 158 20.13 -19.80 -6.82
CA VAL A 158 21.22 -20.70 -7.21
C VAL A 158 20.81 -22.16 -7.00
N LYS A 159 21.16 -23.03 -7.95
CA LYS A 159 20.94 -24.48 -7.83
C LYS A 159 22.18 -25.15 -7.26
N ARG A 160 22.01 -25.97 -6.23
CA ARG A 160 23.06 -26.80 -5.62
C ARG A 160 22.66 -28.27 -5.68
N GLU A 161 23.57 -29.17 -5.29
CA GLU A 161 23.31 -30.63 -5.30
C GLU A 161 22.11 -31.04 -4.44
N ASP A 162 21.80 -30.30 -3.38
CA ASP A 162 20.80 -30.64 -2.36
C ASP A 162 19.57 -29.71 -2.33
N GLY A 163 19.40 -28.88 -3.37
CA GLY A 163 18.23 -28.01 -3.54
C GLY A 163 18.53 -26.65 -4.16
N HIS A 164 17.59 -25.72 -4.00
CA HIS A 164 17.73 -24.33 -4.42
C HIS A 164 17.92 -23.43 -3.20
N TYR A 165 18.74 -22.39 -3.39
CA TYR A 165 19.08 -21.42 -2.36
C TYR A 165 19.05 -20.01 -2.93
N ILE A 166 18.92 -19.01 -2.07
CA ILE A 166 19.25 -17.64 -2.42
C ILE A 166 20.74 -17.35 -2.16
N SER A 167 21.31 -16.45 -2.94
CA SER A 167 22.67 -15.92 -2.78
C SER A 167 22.65 -14.41 -3.01
N PHE A 168 23.40 -13.67 -2.22
CA PHE A 168 23.59 -12.22 -2.42
C PHE A 168 24.77 -11.90 -3.36
N VAL A 169 25.49 -12.93 -3.81
CA VAL A 169 26.62 -12.82 -4.75
C VAL A 169 26.32 -13.67 -5.98
N TYR A 170 26.57 -13.08 -7.15
CA TYR A 170 26.43 -13.78 -8.43
C TYR A 170 27.49 -14.89 -8.59
N ASN A 171 27.10 -16.01 -9.18
CA ASN A 171 28.01 -17.10 -9.58
C ASN A 171 27.49 -17.80 -10.85
N ASP A 172 28.25 -18.77 -11.36
CA ASP A 172 27.90 -19.49 -12.59
C ASP A 172 26.68 -20.42 -12.43
N ASP A 173 26.26 -20.70 -11.19
CA ASP A 173 25.13 -21.58 -10.86
C ASP A 173 23.80 -20.83 -10.69
N VAL A 174 23.75 -19.54 -11.07
CA VAL A 174 22.56 -18.70 -10.98
C VAL A 174 21.50 -19.10 -12.00
N VAL A 175 20.29 -19.32 -11.50
CA VAL A 175 19.09 -19.69 -12.25
C VAL A 175 18.20 -18.49 -12.52
N ALA A 176 18.12 -17.53 -11.58
CA ALA A 176 17.33 -16.31 -11.73
C ALA A 176 17.86 -15.17 -10.85
N GLU A 177 17.72 -13.93 -11.31
CA GLU A 177 17.96 -12.72 -10.52
C GLU A 177 16.61 -12.17 -10.00
N GLY A 178 16.59 -11.67 -8.77
CA GLY A 178 15.38 -11.16 -8.15
C GLY A 178 15.63 -10.31 -6.90
N ILE A 179 14.56 -10.06 -6.17
CA ILE A 179 14.58 -9.30 -4.91
C ILE A 179 14.17 -10.24 -3.79
N PHE A 180 15.00 -10.31 -2.76
CA PHE A 180 14.71 -10.99 -1.50
C PHE A 180 14.20 -9.99 -0.47
N TYR A 181 13.08 -10.31 0.15
CA TYR A 181 12.47 -9.56 1.24
C TYR A 181 12.61 -10.43 2.51
N LYS A 182 13.47 -10.02 3.43
CA LYS A 182 13.82 -10.77 4.66
C LYS A 182 12.77 -10.55 5.74
N GLU A 183 12.34 -11.58 6.45
CA GLU A 183 11.32 -11.45 7.50
C GLU A 183 11.84 -10.56 8.64
N THR A 184 11.04 -9.57 9.07
CA THR A 184 11.44 -8.62 10.11
C THR A 184 11.51 -9.32 11.47
N GLY A 185 12.62 -9.12 12.19
CA GLY A 185 12.81 -9.67 13.54
C GLY A 185 13.50 -11.03 13.60
N THR A 186 14.08 -11.51 12.49
CA THR A 186 14.97 -12.68 12.48
C THR A 186 16.41 -12.31 12.10
N ASP A 187 17.38 -12.99 12.72
CA ASP A 187 18.78 -12.94 12.30
C ASP A 187 19.04 -13.80 11.06
N PHE A 188 18.20 -14.82 10.81
CA PHE A 188 18.28 -15.76 9.69
C PHE A 188 17.65 -15.20 8.41
N ASN A 189 18.12 -15.67 7.24
CA ASN A 189 17.54 -15.30 5.94
C ASN A 189 16.24 -16.07 5.66
N ASN A 190 15.24 -15.84 6.50
CA ASN A 190 13.86 -16.27 6.26
C ASN A 190 13.15 -15.14 5.52
N GLY A 191 12.28 -15.46 4.57
CA GLY A 191 11.68 -14.41 3.76
C GLY A 191 10.95 -14.87 2.52
N VAL A 192 10.77 -13.95 1.58
CA VAL A 192 10.27 -14.25 0.24
C VAL A 192 11.22 -13.72 -0.83
N PHE A 193 11.47 -14.54 -1.86
CA PHE A 193 12.25 -14.17 -3.03
C PHE A 193 11.34 -14.00 -4.24
N LYS A 194 11.34 -12.82 -4.85
CA LYS A 194 10.52 -12.46 -6.02
C LYS A 194 11.40 -12.26 -7.25
N PHE A 195 11.04 -12.87 -8.37
CA PHE A 195 11.77 -12.71 -9.63
C PHE A 195 10.82 -12.73 -10.84
N ALA A 196 11.27 -12.19 -11.97
CA ALA A 196 10.51 -12.20 -13.21
C ALA A 196 10.91 -13.40 -14.10
N ARG A 197 9.93 -14.14 -14.61
CA ARG A 197 10.13 -15.20 -15.61
C ARG A 197 8.92 -15.26 -16.55
N ASP A 198 9.16 -15.37 -17.85
CA ASP A 198 8.11 -15.44 -18.87
C ASP A 198 7.04 -14.34 -18.75
N ASN A 199 7.51 -13.12 -18.45
CA ASN A 199 6.69 -11.93 -18.23
C ASN A 199 5.69 -12.04 -17.06
N LYS A 200 5.97 -12.92 -16.09
CA LYS A 200 5.20 -13.11 -14.85
C LYS A 200 6.12 -12.98 -13.64
N THR A 201 5.56 -12.49 -12.54
CA THR A 201 6.25 -12.47 -11.25
C THR A 201 6.09 -13.83 -10.57
N CYS A 202 7.21 -14.41 -10.18
CA CYS A 202 7.29 -15.63 -9.37
C CYS A 202 7.74 -15.28 -7.96
N GLN A 203 7.24 -16.02 -6.97
CA GLN A 203 7.56 -15.85 -5.55
C GLN A 203 7.91 -17.21 -4.93
N LEU A 204 9.01 -17.25 -4.17
CA LEU A 204 9.49 -18.44 -3.45
C LEU A 204 9.66 -18.11 -1.97
N HIS A 205 9.32 -19.07 -1.10
CA HIS A 205 9.59 -18.94 0.32
C HIS A 205 11.03 -19.37 0.63
N VAL A 206 11.71 -18.60 1.46
CA VAL A 206 13.08 -18.85 1.90
C VAL A 206 13.08 -19.12 3.39
N THR A 207 13.72 -20.19 3.81
CA THR A 207 14.03 -20.47 5.22
C THR A 207 15.51 -20.76 5.31
N ASP A 208 16.25 -19.90 6.01
CA ASP A 208 17.71 -20.00 6.20
C ASP A 208 18.45 -20.25 4.88
N ASP A 209 18.31 -19.29 3.95
CA ASP A 209 18.83 -19.32 2.56
C ASP A 209 18.22 -20.40 1.64
N LYS A 210 17.56 -21.43 2.17
CA LYS A 210 17.04 -22.56 1.39
C LYS A 210 15.59 -22.31 0.96
N ILE A 211 15.24 -22.76 -0.24
CA ILE A 211 13.85 -22.79 -0.69
C ILE A 211 13.14 -24.01 -0.08
N THR A 212 12.12 -23.79 0.74
CA THR A 212 11.53 -24.84 1.61
C THR A 212 10.12 -25.31 1.22
N GLU A 213 9.27 -24.51 0.58
CA GLU A 213 7.94 -24.94 0.09
C GLU A 213 7.46 -24.19 -1.18
N PRO A 214 6.62 -24.80 -2.05
CA PRO A 214 6.03 -24.12 -3.21
C PRO A 214 4.57 -23.72 -2.95
N THR A 215 4.26 -22.43 -2.73
CA THR A 215 2.84 -22.02 -2.61
C THR A 215 2.51 -20.57 -3.07
N THR A 216 2.04 -20.49 -4.34
CA THR A 216 0.98 -19.65 -5.00
C THR A 216 0.99 -18.10 -4.84
N ILE A 217 0.84 -17.23 -5.86
CA ILE A 217 -0.13 -17.15 -6.98
C ILE A 217 0.53 -16.43 -8.20
N HIS A 218 0.62 -17.00 -9.41
CA HIS A 218 -0.50 -17.16 -10.34
C HIS A 218 -0.45 -18.50 -11.11
N LYS A 219 -1.62 -19.11 -11.25
CA LYS A 219 -1.92 -20.30 -12.08
C LYS A 219 -1.51 -20.11 -13.55
N VAL A 220 -0.25 -20.32 -13.92
CA VAL A 220 0.14 -20.63 -15.32
C VAL A 220 1.31 -21.62 -15.42
N ILE A 221 1.81 -22.16 -14.30
CA ILE A 221 2.86 -23.19 -14.35
C ILE A 221 2.31 -24.42 -13.61
N LYS A 222 1.39 -25.12 -14.27
CA LYS A 222 1.26 -26.56 -14.11
C LYS A 222 1.62 -27.16 -15.46
N GLU A 223 2.54 -28.13 -15.40
CA GLU A 223 3.17 -28.86 -16.50
C GLU A 223 4.15 -27.95 -17.26
N GLU A 224 5.47 -28.17 -17.28
CA GLU A 224 6.23 -29.42 -17.35
C GLU A 224 7.61 -29.29 -16.68
N GLU A 225 8.08 -30.44 -16.16
CA GLU A 225 9.47 -30.87 -15.93
C GLU A 225 10.31 -30.24 -14.80
N LEU A 226 10.29 -30.99 -13.68
CA LEU A 226 11.47 -31.38 -12.90
C LEU A 226 12.60 -31.94 -13.80
#